data_AF-A0A5M6HRJ6-F1
#
_entry.id   AF-A0A5M6HRJ6-F1
#
_cell.length_a   1.000
_cell.length_b   1.000
_cell.length_c   1.000
_cell.angle_alpha   90.00
_cell.angle_beta   90.00
_cell.angle_gamma   90.00
#
_symmetry.space_group_name_H-M   'P 1'
#
loop_
_entity.id
_entity.type
_entity.pdbx_description
1 polymer ?
#
loop_
_entity_poly.entity_id
_entity_poly.type
_entity_poly.pdbx_seq_one_letter_code
_entity_poly.pdbx_strand_id
1 'polypeptide(L)'
;MSLRSNAQPLSPSASPAFAGLSASPAFAGLLADLVMKPAAPTTGGYAFETAMCLVESQSPLARPAFGGLSAHLAATIEEREAQTLLLRTRMLARLLAGVRDTLDAADTRTLFKAAARVAGELMAVFGPSAVRVAADGSHAPVDRAAAATALTEGRLLAEGIAVALDRLGRLPCAPCLAPRQAGTACARKLS
;
A
#
# COMPACT_ATOMS: atom_id res chain seq x y z
N MET A 1 -11.45 42.05 -51.07
CA MET A 1 -11.61 40.70 -50.48
C MET A 1 -10.33 40.38 -49.72
N SER A 2 -10.31 40.61 -48.40
CA SER A 2 -9.13 40.42 -47.55
C SER A 2 -9.37 39.25 -46.61
N LEU A 3 -8.60 38.17 -46.77
CA LEU A 3 -8.55 37.04 -45.86
C LEU A 3 -7.79 37.46 -44.59
N ARG A 4 -8.51 37.67 -43.49
CA ARG A 4 -7.89 37.86 -42.16
C ARG A 4 -7.58 36.49 -41.56
N SER A 5 -6.28 36.20 -41.47
CA SER A 5 -5.70 35.09 -40.72
C SER A 5 -5.93 35.31 -39.23
N ASN A 6 -6.70 34.42 -38.58
CA ASN A 6 -6.92 34.40 -37.14
C ASN A 6 -5.98 33.36 -36.52
N ALA A 7 -4.78 33.81 -36.12
CA ALA A 7 -3.91 33.01 -35.26
C ALA A 7 -4.30 33.30 -33.80
N GLN A 8 -5.03 32.38 -33.17
CA GLN A 8 -5.17 32.35 -31.72
C GLN A 8 -3.87 31.81 -31.10
N PRO A 9 -3.27 32.49 -30.11
CA PRO A 9 -2.23 31.88 -29.30
C PRO A 9 -2.87 30.87 -28.35
N LEU A 10 -2.49 29.60 -28.48
CA LEU A 10 -2.75 28.56 -27.49
C LEU A 10 -2.00 28.94 -26.21
N SER A 11 -2.72 29.48 -25.23
CA SER A 11 -2.24 29.61 -23.86
C SER A 11 -1.82 28.23 -23.35
N PRO A 12 -0.60 28.04 -22.84
CA PRO A 12 -0.27 26.83 -22.11
C PRO A 12 -1.10 26.85 -20.81
N SER A 13 -2.05 25.92 -20.71
CA SER A 13 -2.70 25.55 -19.46
C SER A 13 -1.62 25.02 -18.52
N ALA A 14 -0.97 25.92 -17.80
CA ALA A 14 -0.25 25.58 -16.58
C ALA A 14 -1.31 25.17 -15.56
N SER A 15 -1.59 23.87 -15.47
CA SER A 15 -2.26 23.31 -14.31
C SER A 15 -1.34 23.49 -13.10
N PRO A 16 -1.69 24.33 -12.11
CA PRO A 16 -0.91 24.44 -10.88
C PRO A 16 -1.50 23.39 -9.92
N ALA A 17 -1.16 22.11 -10.10
CA ALA A 17 -1.70 21.04 -9.25
C ALA A 17 -0.67 20.19 -8.53
N PHE A 18 0.63 20.28 -8.83
CA PHE A 18 1.60 19.36 -8.22
C PHE A 18 2.96 20.01 -7.91
N ALA A 19 2.91 21.20 -7.30
CA ALA A 19 4.05 21.82 -6.66
C ALA A 19 3.85 21.77 -5.14
N GLY A 20 4.31 20.70 -4.49
CA GLY A 20 4.21 20.55 -3.03
C GLY A 20 4.64 19.18 -2.53
N LEU A 21 5.89 19.10 -2.09
CA LEU A 21 6.52 17.99 -1.37
C LEU A 21 5.69 17.54 -0.15
N SER A 22 5.17 16.33 -0.20
CA SER A 22 4.86 15.43 0.92
C SER A 22 4.21 14.20 0.30
N ALA A 23 4.23 13.05 0.98
CA ALA A 23 3.35 11.96 0.59
C ALA A 23 1.94 12.53 0.37
N SER A 24 1.26 12.15 -0.71
CA SER A 24 -0.04 12.76 -1.04
C SER A 24 -0.94 12.74 0.19
N PRO A 25 -1.73 13.79 0.49
CA PRO A 25 -2.57 13.82 1.71
C PRO A 25 -3.50 12.60 1.80
N ALA A 26 -3.91 12.06 0.65
CA ALA A 26 -4.63 10.79 0.56
C ALA A 26 -3.81 9.59 1.08
N PHE A 27 -2.50 9.52 0.77
CA PHE A 27 -1.62 8.48 1.27
C PHE A 27 -1.30 8.65 2.76
N ALA A 28 -1.09 9.89 3.21
CA ALA A 28 -0.94 10.19 4.64
C ALA A 28 -2.20 9.78 5.43
N GLY A 29 -3.40 10.04 4.88
CA GLY A 29 -4.67 9.56 5.43
C GLY A 29 -4.73 8.04 5.51
N LEU A 30 -4.34 7.32 4.46
CA LEU A 30 -4.27 5.85 4.47
C LEU A 30 -3.30 5.31 5.54
N LEU A 31 -2.15 5.95 5.72
CA LEU A 31 -1.21 5.58 6.78
C LEU A 31 -1.75 5.92 8.17
N ALA A 32 -2.44 7.04 8.33
CA ALA A 32 -3.09 7.39 9.57
C ALA A 32 -4.18 6.37 9.92
N ASP A 33 -5.00 5.94 8.96
CA ASP A 33 -5.99 4.88 9.13
C ASP A 33 -5.34 3.54 9.45
N LEU A 34 -4.18 3.24 8.85
CA LEU A 34 -3.39 2.05 9.15
C LEU A 34 -2.86 2.04 10.60
N VAL A 35 -2.58 3.22 11.17
CA VAL A 35 -1.90 3.35 12.46
C VAL A 35 -2.86 3.63 13.61
N MET A 36 -3.83 4.54 13.42
CA MET A 36 -4.58 5.17 14.52
C MET A 36 -5.99 4.61 14.76
N LYS A 37 -6.62 3.97 13.78
CA LYS A 37 -8.00 3.51 13.91
C LYS A 37 -8.17 2.28 14.83
N PRO A 38 -9.16 2.24 15.75
CA PRO A 38 -9.48 1.08 16.58
C PRO A 38 -10.31 0.02 15.80
N ALA A 39 -10.09 -1.27 16.12
CA ALA A 39 -10.68 -2.40 15.38
C ALA A 39 -12.20 -2.53 15.56
N ALA A 40 -12.89 -2.85 14.46
CA ALA A 40 -14.34 -3.13 14.39
C ALA A 40 -14.60 -4.65 14.53
N PRO A 41 -15.87 -5.12 14.65
CA PRO A 41 -16.15 -6.56 14.79
C PRO A 41 -15.80 -7.35 13.52
N THR A 42 -15.20 -8.52 13.73
CA THR A 42 -14.50 -9.34 12.74
C THR A 42 -15.44 -10.10 11.79
N THR A 43 -15.10 -10.15 10.50
CA THR A 43 -15.76 -10.98 9.48
C THR A 43 -14.73 -12.01 9.00
N GLY A 44 -14.84 -13.26 9.45
CA GLY A 44 -13.75 -14.25 9.44
C GLY A 44 -13.33 -14.86 8.09
N GLY A 45 -12.26 -15.66 8.15
CA GLY A 45 -11.85 -16.71 7.19
C GLY A 45 -11.49 -16.24 5.79
N TYR A 46 -12.48 -16.17 4.90
CA TYR A 46 -12.28 -15.85 3.48
C TYR A 46 -11.70 -14.45 3.25
N ALA A 47 -12.02 -13.49 4.12
CA ALA A 47 -11.47 -12.14 4.04
C ALA A 47 -9.95 -12.14 4.27
N PHE A 48 -9.46 -12.97 5.20
CA PHE A 48 -8.03 -13.12 5.48
C PHE A 48 -7.29 -13.76 4.31
N GLU A 49 -7.79 -14.89 3.79
CA GLU A 49 -7.16 -15.59 2.66
C GLU A 49 -7.11 -14.70 1.41
N THR A 50 -8.20 -13.97 1.14
CA THR A 50 -8.26 -13.01 0.03
C THR A 50 -7.24 -11.89 0.23
N ALA A 51 -7.14 -11.34 1.44
CA ALA A 51 -6.18 -10.29 1.76
C ALA A 51 -4.74 -10.77 1.61
N MET A 52 -4.41 -11.97 2.09
CA MET A 52 -3.08 -12.59 1.95
C MET A 52 -2.71 -12.76 0.48
N CYS A 53 -3.61 -13.35 -0.33
CA CYS A 53 -3.40 -13.51 -1.77
C CYS A 53 -3.16 -12.16 -2.47
N LEU A 54 -3.95 -11.14 -2.13
CA LEU A 54 -3.79 -9.80 -2.70
C LEU A 54 -2.45 -9.15 -2.31
N VAL A 55 -2.02 -9.30 -1.05
CA VAL A 55 -0.71 -8.82 -0.58
C VAL A 55 0.42 -9.54 -1.31
N GLU A 56 0.40 -10.87 -1.36
CA GLU A 56 1.44 -11.67 -2.00
C GLU A 56 1.54 -11.40 -3.50
N SER A 57 0.40 -11.14 -4.16
CA SER A 57 0.38 -10.77 -5.58
C SER A 57 1.09 -9.44 -5.91
N GLN A 58 1.40 -8.61 -4.89
CA GLN A 58 2.19 -7.40 -5.06
C GLN A 58 3.70 -7.67 -5.10
N SER A 59 4.14 -8.86 -4.67
CA SER A 59 5.55 -9.22 -4.63
C SER A 59 6.18 -9.08 -6.02
N PRO A 60 7.29 -8.33 -6.15
CA PRO A 60 8.05 -8.29 -7.40
C PRO A 60 8.68 -9.63 -7.75
N LEU A 61 8.93 -10.50 -6.76
CA LEU A 61 9.48 -11.84 -6.98
C LEU A 61 8.43 -12.80 -7.55
N ALA A 62 7.18 -12.68 -7.12
CA ALA A 62 6.08 -13.47 -7.67
C ALA A 62 5.62 -12.93 -9.04
N ARG A 63 5.67 -11.60 -9.22
CA ARG A 63 5.25 -10.94 -10.45
C ARG A 63 6.22 -9.81 -10.80
N PRO A 64 7.17 -10.03 -11.72
CA PRO A 64 8.05 -8.99 -12.22
C PRO A 64 7.27 -7.81 -12.79
N ALA A 65 7.92 -6.67 -12.98
CA ALA A 65 7.33 -5.54 -13.70
C ALA A 65 7.11 -5.93 -15.18
N PHE A 66 5.97 -6.56 -15.49
CA PHE A 66 5.55 -6.83 -16.86
C PHE A 66 4.80 -5.63 -17.43
N GLY A 67 5.10 -5.29 -18.69
CA GLY A 67 4.64 -4.09 -19.37
C GLY A 67 3.13 -4.05 -19.64
N GLY A 68 2.34 -3.65 -18.64
CA GLY A 68 0.95 -3.20 -18.84
C GLY A 68 0.90 -1.80 -19.46
N LEU A 69 -0.30 -1.22 -19.61
CA LEU A 69 -0.52 0.09 -20.27
C LEU A 69 0.41 1.24 -19.78
N SER A 70 0.85 1.24 -18.52
CA SER A 70 1.86 2.21 -18.01
C SER A 70 3.22 2.12 -18.71
N ALA A 71 3.58 0.96 -19.29
CA ALA A 71 4.80 0.79 -20.06
C ALA A 71 4.82 1.67 -21.32
N HIS A 72 3.66 2.10 -21.83
CA HIS A 72 3.59 2.99 -22.99
C HIS A 72 3.85 4.46 -22.65
N LEU A 73 3.84 4.84 -21.36
CA LEU A 73 4.02 6.23 -20.92
C LEU A 73 5.45 6.54 -20.47
N ALA A 74 6.19 5.54 -19.98
CA ALA A 74 7.57 5.71 -19.55
C ALA A 74 8.56 5.45 -20.69
N ALA A 75 9.48 6.40 -20.87
CA ALA A 75 10.49 6.39 -21.91
C ALA A 75 11.61 5.40 -21.60
N THR A 76 11.91 5.16 -20.32
CA THR A 76 13.00 4.27 -19.88
C THR A 76 12.52 3.12 -18.99
N ILE A 77 13.34 2.07 -18.87
CA ILE A 77 13.09 0.95 -17.95
C ILE A 77 13.06 1.45 -16.50
N GLU A 78 13.95 2.38 -16.16
CA GLU A 78 14.08 2.90 -14.79
C GLU A 78 12.84 3.71 -14.37
N GLU A 79 12.29 4.50 -15.29
CA GLU A 79 11.01 5.20 -15.08
C GLU A 79 9.85 4.22 -14.86
N ARG A 80 9.81 3.12 -15.63
CA ARG A 80 8.78 2.07 -15.46
C ARG A 80 8.88 1.41 -14.09
N GLU A 81 10.10 1.14 -13.62
CA GLU A 81 10.35 0.55 -12.30
C GLU A 81 9.97 1.51 -11.18
N ALA A 82 10.33 2.80 -11.30
CA ALA A 82 9.94 3.84 -10.35
C ALA A 82 8.41 4.00 -10.28
N GLN A 83 7.72 3.98 -11.41
CA GLN A 83 6.26 4.02 -11.48
C GLN A 83 5.63 2.75 -10.88
N THR A 84 6.23 1.58 -11.14
CA THR A 84 5.78 0.31 -10.57
C THR A 84 5.90 0.31 -9.05
N LEU A 85 6.99 0.85 -8.51
CA LEU A 85 7.16 1.04 -7.06
C LEU A 85 6.02 1.88 -6.48
N LEU A 86 5.73 3.04 -7.09
CA LEU A 86 4.67 3.93 -6.62
C LEU A 86 3.30 3.25 -6.62
N LEU A 87 2.93 2.61 -7.74
CA LEU A 87 1.62 1.98 -7.90
C LEU A 87 1.41 0.83 -6.92
N ARG A 88 2.40 -0.07 -6.79
CA ARG A 88 2.30 -1.23 -5.90
C ARG A 88 2.34 -0.84 -4.43
N THR A 89 3.13 0.17 -4.08
CA THR A 89 3.15 0.74 -2.72
C THR A 89 1.77 1.28 -2.34
N ARG A 90 1.14 2.08 -3.22
CA ARG A 90 -0.20 2.62 -2.97
C ARG A 90 -1.27 1.54 -2.92
N MET A 91 -1.18 0.53 -3.77
CA MET A 91 -2.11 -0.59 -3.75
C MET A 91 -2.01 -1.38 -2.44
N LEU A 92 -0.78 -1.69 -1.99
CA LEU A 92 -0.55 -2.35 -0.71
C LEU A 92 -1.09 -1.53 0.47
N ALA A 93 -0.83 -0.22 0.49
CA ALA A 93 -1.36 0.67 1.53
C ALA A 93 -2.90 0.67 1.59
N ARG A 94 -3.57 0.74 0.43
CA ARG A 94 -5.04 0.69 0.34
C ARG A 94 -5.60 -0.65 0.81
N LEU A 95 -4.96 -1.75 0.41
CA LEU A 95 -5.38 -3.10 0.83
C LEU A 95 -5.34 -3.23 2.35
N LEU A 96 -4.22 -2.83 2.97
CA LEU A 96 -4.07 -2.91 4.42
C LEU A 96 -5.06 -2.02 5.18
N ALA A 97 -5.28 -0.78 4.71
CA ALA A 97 -6.27 0.11 5.30
C ALA A 97 -7.69 -0.46 5.21
N GLY A 98 -8.03 -1.13 4.11
CA GLY A 98 -9.37 -1.69 3.88
C GLY A 98 -9.70 -2.94 4.70
N VAL A 99 -8.70 -3.77 5.02
CA VAL A 99 -8.93 -5.07 5.69
C VAL A 99 -8.67 -5.06 7.20
N ARG A 100 -7.98 -4.03 7.71
CA ARG A 100 -7.59 -3.93 9.13
C ARG A 100 -8.76 -4.11 10.10
N ASP A 101 -9.92 -3.55 9.77
CA ASP A 101 -11.10 -3.56 10.65
C ASP A 101 -11.93 -4.85 10.51
N THR A 102 -11.61 -5.70 9.54
CA THR A 102 -12.37 -6.93 9.24
C THR A 102 -11.76 -8.18 9.86
N LEU A 103 -10.49 -8.12 10.27
CA LEU A 103 -9.70 -9.26 10.72
C LEU A 103 -9.49 -9.22 12.24
N ASP A 104 -9.32 -10.38 12.85
CA ASP A 104 -8.92 -10.45 14.24
C ASP A 104 -7.44 -10.04 14.41
N ALA A 105 -6.99 -9.92 15.67
CA ALA A 105 -5.64 -9.46 15.96
C ALA A 105 -4.55 -10.43 15.47
N ALA A 106 -4.81 -11.74 15.45
CA ALA A 106 -3.85 -12.74 15.02
C ALA A 106 -3.71 -12.75 13.49
N ASP A 107 -4.83 -12.69 12.78
CA ASP A 107 -4.91 -12.59 11.33
C ASP A 107 -4.31 -11.27 10.84
N THR A 108 -4.65 -10.16 11.49
CA THR A 108 -4.05 -8.85 11.20
C THR A 108 -2.54 -8.88 11.35
N ARG A 109 -2.03 -9.51 12.43
CA ARG A 109 -0.58 -9.63 12.65
C ARG A 109 0.09 -10.46 11.55
N THR A 110 -0.53 -11.56 11.12
CA THR A 110 0.01 -12.41 10.05
C THR A 110 0.03 -11.67 8.72
N LEU A 111 -1.07 -10.99 8.38
CA LEU A 111 -1.17 -10.18 7.17
C LEU A 111 -0.12 -9.06 7.15
N PHE A 112 0.08 -8.36 8.26
CA PHE A 112 1.06 -7.26 8.33
C PHE A 112 2.51 -7.76 8.24
N LYS A 113 2.82 -8.97 8.73
CA LYS A 113 4.14 -9.58 8.50
C LYS A 113 4.37 -9.89 7.02
N ALA A 114 3.37 -10.44 6.35
CA ALA A 114 3.45 -10.68 4.91
C ALA A 114 3.62 -9.36 4.13
N ALA A 115 2.85 -8.33 4.49
CA ALA A 115 2.97 -7.01 3.89
C ALA A 115 4.32 -6.33 4.16
N ALA A 116 4.89 -6.49 5.35
CA ALA A 116 6.23 -5.99 5.66
C ALA A 116 7.29 -6.62 4.75
N ARG A 117 7.21 -7.93 4.54
CA ARG A 117 8.07 -8.66 3.61
C ARG A 117 7.92 -8.10 2.19
N VAL A 118 6.69 -7.98 1.69
CA VAL A 118 6.40 -7.49 0.34
C VAL A 118 6.86 -6.03 0.16
N ALA A 119 6.64 -5.16 1.14
CA ALA A 119 7.14 -3.79 1.11
C ALA A 119 8.67 -3.73 1.04
N GLY A 120 9.37 -4.60 1.80
CA GLY A 120 10.81 -4.77 1.72
C GLY A 120 11.28 -5.22 0.33
N GLU A 121 10.60 -6.20 -0.28
CA GLU A 121 10.89 -6.67 -1.63
C GLU A 121 10.68 -5.57 -2.68
N LEU A 122 9.59 -4.79 -2.60
CA LEU A 122 9.34 -3.66 -3.50
C LEU A 122 10.47 -2.63 -3.44
N MET A 123 10.89 -2.25 -2.24
CA MET A 123 11.98 -1.29 -2.04
C MET A 123 13.33 -1.85 -2.50
N ALA A 124 13.59 -3.14 -2.29
CA ALA A 124 14.84 -3.77 -2.71
C ALA A 124 14.94 -3.88 -4.24
N VAL A 125 13.86 -4.25 -4.92
CA VAL A 125 13.86 -4.48 -6.37
C VAL A 125 13.76 -3.17 -7.16
N PHE A 126 12.82 -2.28 -6.81
CA PHE A 126 12.54 -1.09 -7.61
C PHE A 126 13.12 0.21 -7.02
N GLY A 127 13.50 0.20 -5.74
CA GLY A 127 14.08 1.37 -5.07
C GLY A 127 15.33 1.93 -5.76
N PRO A 128 16.32 1.10 -6.16
CA PRO A 128 17.53 1.61 -6.82
C PRO A 128 17.24 2.42 -8.09
N SER A 129 16.28 1.98 -8.91
CA SER A 129 15.90 2.68 -10.14
C SER A 129 15.15 3.97 -9.85
N ALA A 130 14.26 3.98 -8.85
CA ALA A 130 13.63 5.21 -8.40
C ALA A 130 14.66 6.23 -7.84
N VAL A 131 15.73 5.78 -7.18
CA VAL A 131 16.83 6.65 -6.74
C VAL A 131 17.56 7.27 -7.93
N ARG A 132 17.88 6.46 -8.96
CA ARG A 132 18.57 6.95 -10.16
C ARG A 132 17.72 7.97 -10.91
N VAL A 133 16.45 7.66 -11.17
CA VAL A 133 15.51 8.58 -11.85
C VAL A 133 15.35 9.88 -11.05
N ALA A 134 15.20 9.81 -9.72
CA ALA A 134 15.03 11.02 -8.90
C ALA A 134 16.27 11.94 -8.91
N ALA A 135 17.47 11.37 -9.01
CA ALA A 135 18.74 12.09 -8.93
C ALA A 135 19.27 12.57 -10.29
N ASP A 136 18.99 11.86 -11.38
CA ASP A 136 19.52 12.19 -12.70
C ASP A 136 18.74 13.34 -13.34
N GLY A 137 19.42 14.47 -13.57
CA GLY A 137 18.87 15.67 -14.20
C GLY A 137 18.50 15.52 -15.67
N SER A 138 18.83 14.39 -16.32
CA SER A 138 18.45 14.09 -17.70
C SER A 138 16.95 13.76 -17.84
N HIS A 139 16.30 13.29 -16.78
CA HIS A 139 14.86 13.00 -16.77
C HIS A 139 14.01 14.27 -16.62
N ALA A 140 12.80 14.23 -17.16
CA ALA A 140 11.86 15.33 -17.03
C ALA A 140 11.55 15.60 -15.54
N PRO A 141 11.40 16.87 -15.11
CA PRO A 141 11.16 17.21 -13.70
C PRO A 141 9.99 16.46 -13.05
N VAL A 142 8.96 16.14 -13.84
CA VAL A 142 7.78 15.38 -13.38
C VAL A 142 8.13 13.93 -13.02
N ASP A 143 8.98 13.27 -13.80
CA ASP A 143 9.38 11.88 -13.57
C ASP A 143 10.29 11.78 -12.35
N ARG A 144 11.21 12.74 -12.19
CA ARG A 144 12.07 12.85 -11.01
C ARG A 144 11.26 13.03 -9.73
N ALA A 145 10.26 13.92 -9.77
CA ALA A 145 9.35 14.15 -8.64
C ALA A 145 8.51 12.90 -8.33
N ALA A 146 8.02 12.19 -9.36
CA ALA A 146 7.27 10.95 -9.20
C ALA A 146 8.14 9.84 -8.56
N ALA A 147 9.40 9.69 -8.99
CA ALA A 147 10.34 8.74 -8.43
C ALA A 147 10.70 9.07 -6.96
N ALA A 148 10.93 10.34 -6.64
CA ALA A 148 11.14 10.79 -5.27
C ALA A 148 9.92 10.54 -4.37
N THR A 149 8.71 10.72 -4.92
CA THR A 149 7.45 10.40 -4.24
C THR A 149 7.34 8.90 -3.98
N ALA A 150 7.67 8.06 -4.96
CA ALA A 150 7.66 6.60 -4.82
C ALA A 150 8.57 6.11 -3.68
N LEU A 151 9.78 6.66 -3.59
CA LEU A 151 10.72 6.36 -2.51
C LEU A 151 10.19 6.79 -1.13
N THR A 152 9.61 7.99 -1.06
CA THR A 152 9.07 8.53 0.19
C THR A 152 7.88 7.71 0.67
N GLU A 153 6.92 7.43 -0.21
CA GLU A 153 5.74 6.63 0.13
C GLU A 153 6.13 5.18 0.49
N GLY A 154 7.09 4.58 -0.22
CA GLY A 154 7.58 3.23 0.07
C GLY A 154 8.21 3.12 1.47
N ARG A 155 9.01 4.10 1.87
CA ARG A 155 9.60 4.18 3.22
C ARG A 155 8.53 4.36 4.29
N LEU A 156 7.63 5.33 4.11
CA LEU A 156 6.57 5.60 5.06
C LEU A 156 5.61 4.40 5.24
N LEU A 157 5.35 3.64 4.17
CA LEU A 157 4.59 2.40 4.27
C LEU A 157 5.32 1.35 5.12
N ALA A 158 6.61 1.11 4.85
CA ALA A 158 7.40 0.15 5.61
C ALA A 158 7.47 0.52 7.10
N GLU A 159 7.69 1.80 7.41
CA GLU A 159 7.68 2.33 8.78
C GLU A 159 6.30 2.19 9.43
N GLY A 160 5.23 2.54 8.71
CA GLY A 160 3.85 2.40 9.19
C GLY A 160 3.48 0.96 9.54
N ILE A 161 3.87 0.00 8.68
CA ILE A 161 3.69 -1.43 8.94
C ILE A 161 4.48 -1.86 10.18
N ALA A 162 5.73 -1.42 10.34
CA ALA A 162 6.55 -1.75 11.50
C ALA A 162 5.94 -1.22 12.81
N VAL A 163 5.46 0.02 12.82
CA VAL A 163 4.77 0.63 13.97
C VAL A 163 3.47 -0.13 14.29
N ALA A 164 2.69 -0.51 13.28
CA ALA A 164 1.48 -1.29 13.49
C ALA A 164 1.78 -2.68 14.08
N LEU A 165 2.83 -3.36 13.61
CA LEU A 165 3.28 -4.64 14.16
C LEU A 165 3.74 -4.54 15.61
N ASP A 166 4.47 -3.49 15.98
CA ASP A 166 4.87 -3.22 17.37
C ASP A 166 3.63 -2.99 18.26
N ARG A 167 2.65 -2.20 17.80
CA ARG A 167 1.38 -1.98 18.52
C ARG A 167 0.60 -3.27 18.72
N LEU A 168 0.49 -4.11 17.68
CA LEU A 168 -0.18 -5.42 17.76
C LEU A 168 0.55 -6.38 18.71
N GLY A 169 1.88 -6.27 18.81
CA GLY A 169 2.69 -7.05 19.75
C GLY A 169 2.53 -6.64 21.21
N ARG A 170 2.12 -5.40 21.47
CA ARG A 170 1.88 -4.85 22.82
C ARG A 170 0.45 -5.05 23.33
N LEU A 171 -0.47 -5.48 22.46
CA LEU A 171 -1.81 -5.84 22.92
C LEU A 171 -1.68 -6.94 23.96
N PRO A 172 -2.25 -6.79 25.17
CA PRO A 172 -2.19 -7.83 26.18
C PRO A 172 -2.74 -9.10 25.54
N CYS A 173 -2.02 -10.21 25.70
CA CYS A 173 -2.57 -11.52 25.37
C CYS A 173 -3.94 -11.57 26.02
N ALA A 174 -5.01 -11.59 25.22
CA ALA A 174 -6.35 -11.77 25.75
C ALA A 174 -6.25 -12.99 26.67
N PRO A 175 -6.54 -12.84 27.98
CA PRO A 175 -6.37 -13.95 28.91
C PRO A 175 -7.13 -15.10 28.31
N CYS A 176 -6.43 -16.23 28.12
CA CYS A 176 -6.96 -17.46 27.57
C CYS A 176 -8.38 -17.64 28.10
N LEU A 177 -9.38 -17.29 27.30
CA LEU A 177 -10.78 -17.52 27.62
C LEU A 177 -10.87 -19.04 27.55
N ALA A 178 -10.65 -19.65 28.72
CA ALA A 178 -10.78 -21.07 28.90
C ALA A 178 -12.09 -21.49 28.23
N PRO A 179 -12.11 -22.60 27.48
CA PRO A 179 -13.34 -23.09 26.90
C PRO A 179 -14.36 -23.17 28.03
N ARG A 180 -15.45 -22.42 27.88
CA ARG A 180 -16.57 -22.35 28.80
C ARG A 180 -16.94 -23.81 29.11
N GLN A 181 -16.55 -24.31 30.28
CA GLN A 181 -16.93 -25.65 30.69
C GLN A 181 -18.45 -25.68 30.69
N ALA A 182 -19.02 -26.46 29.78
CA ALA A 182 -20.42 -26.84 29.82
C ALA A 182 -20.61 -27.71 31.07
N GLY A 183 -20.85 -27.05 32.20
CA GLY A 183 -21.24 -27.69 33.45
C GLY A 183 -22.62 -28.33 33.31
N THR A 184 -22.63 -29.64 33.13
CA THR A 184 -23.47 -30.63 33.83
C THR A 184 -24.91 -30.24 34.21
N ALA A 185 -25.89 -30.78 33.47
CA ALA A 185 -27.16 -31.34 33.96
C ALA A 185 -27.81 -32.06 32.75
N CYS A 186 -28.30 -33.30 32.79
CA CYS A 186 -29.00 -34.00 33.84
C CYS A 186 -28.88 -35.51 33.59
N ALA A 187 -28.34 -36.24 34.56
CA ALA A 187 -28.49 -37.68 34.63
C ALA A 187 -29.96 -38.00 34.98
N ARG A 188 -30.67 -38.72 34.10
CA ARG A 188 -31.88 -39.44 34.51
C ARG A 188 -31.77 -40.88 34.02
N LYS A 189 -31.41 -41.76 34.96
CA LYS A 189 -31.61 -43.20 34.88
C LYS A 189 -33.10 -43.45 34.56
N LEU A 190 -33.37 -44.23 33.53
CA LEU A 190 -34.60 -44.98 33.39
C LEU A 190 -34.21 -46.45 33.45
N SER A 191 -34.47 -47.01 34.62
CA SER A 191 -34.86 -48.40 34.83
C SER A 191 -36.13 -48.73 34.04
#